data_AF-A0AAU6CLI0-F1
#
_entry.id   AF-A0AAU6CLI0-F1
#
_cell.length_a   1.000
_cell.length_b   1.000
_cell.length_c   1.000
_cell.angle_alpha   90.00
_cell.angle_beta   90.00
_cell.angle_gamma   90.00
#
_symmetry.space_group_name_H-M   'P 1'
#
loop_
_entity.id
_entity.type
_entity.pdbx_description
1 polymer ?
#
loop_
_entity_poly.entity_id
_entity_poly.type
_entity_poly.pdbx_seq_one_letter_code
_entity_poly.pdbx_strand_id
1 'polypeptide(L)'
;MAGQRHPKDQGKHLLGAHGAGGLAVAWQKSTYSNHQSACVEVGNFGQETVGFRDSKDPEGAVLTFDRSEVRAFVAAVAAGEFTGRR
;
A
#
# COMPACT_ATOMS: atom_id res chain seq x y z
N MET A 1 10.55 16.96 -1.64
CA MET A 1 11.06 16.93 -0.25
C MET A 1 10.94 15.50 0.26
N ALA A 2 12.05 14.87 0.60
CA ALA A 2 12.09 13.46 0.99
C ALA A 2 11.26 13.26 2.26
N GLY A 3 10.22 12.42 2.18
CA GLY A 3 9.41 12.04 3.34
C GLY A 3 10.31 11.38 4.38
N GLN A 4 10.53 12.08 5.49
CA GLN A 4 11.36 11.57 6.57
C GLN A 4 10.64 10.38 7.19
N ARG A 5 11.23 9.19 7.03
CA ARG A 5 10.77 7.96 7.67
C ARG A 5 10.80 8.17 9.19
N HIS A 6 9.64 8.32 9.81
CA HIS A 6 9.57 8.48 11.26
C HIS A 6 10.19 7.25 11.95
N PRO A 7 11.11 7.43 12.92
CA PRO A 7 11.82 6.33 13.58
C PRO A 7 10.91 5.29 14.23
N LYS A 8 9.67 5.67 14.58
CA LYS A 8 8.68 4.76 15.20
C LYS A 8 8.01 3.79 14.22
N ASP A 9 8.14 4.00 12.91
CA ASP A 9 7.70 3.05 11.88
C ASP A 9 8.80 2.02 11.54
N GLN A 10 10.01 2.14 12.13
CA GLN A 10 11.14 1.23 11.87
C GLN A 10 11.15 -0.02 12.77
N GLY A 11 10.20 -0.15 13.71
CA GLY A 11 10.30 -1.09 14.84
C GLY A 11 9.23 -2.18 14.96
N LYS A 12 8.45 -2.50 13.92
CA LYS A 12 7.46 -3.61 13.99
C LYS A 12 7.47 -4.57 12.80
N HIS A 13 8.64 -4.70 12.18
CA HIS A 13 8.84 -5.31 10.86
C HIS A 13 8.52 -6.82 10.74
N LEU A 14 8.00 -7.55 11.73
CA LEU A 14 8.05 -9.03 11.67
C LEU A 14 6.83 -9.83 12.11
N LEU A 15 5.61 -9.27 12.23
CA LEU A 15 4.45 -10.17 12.38
C LEU A 15 3.13 -9.56 11.93
N GLY A 16 2.38 -10.33 11.13
CA GLY A 16 0.94 -10.14 10.92
C GLY A 16 0.51 -9.86 9.48
N ALA A 17 0.39 -10.92 8.68
CA ALA A 17 -0.80 -11.23 7.88
C ALA A 17 -0.51 -12.46 7.01
N HIS A 18 -1.09 -13.60 7.37
CA HIS A 18 -1.02 -14.84 6.59
C HIS A 18 -1.89 -14.73 5.33
N GLY A 19 -1.37 -14.09 4.29
CA GLY A 19 -1.72 -14.43 2.91
C GLY A 19 -1.12 -15.79 2.58
N ALA A 20 -1.86 -16.65 1.88
CA ALA A 20 -1.49 -18.03 1.57
C ALA A 20 0.01 -18.18 1.20
N GLY A 21 0.80 -18.74 2.12
CA GLY A 21 2.24 -18.99 1.92
C GLY A 21 3.18 -17.92 2.50
N GLY A 22 3.25 -17.81 3.83
CA GLY A 22 4.50 -17.66 4.62
C GLY A 22 5.62 -16.68 4.21
N LEU A 23 5.38 -15.68 3.36
CA LEU A 23 6.38 -14.66 3.01
C LEU A 23 6.02 -13.35 3.70
N ALA A 24 6.97 -12.79 4.45
CA ALA A 24 6.81 -11.49 5.07
C ALA A 24 6.73 -10.41 3.98
N VAL A 25 5.58 -9.74 3.88
CA VAL A 25 5.37 -8.65 2.93
C VAL A 25 5.91 -7.35 3.53
N ALA A 26 6.79 -6.68 2.79
CA ALA A 26 7.28 -5.35 3.15
C ALA A 26 6.25 -4.28 2.79
N TRP A 27 5.42 -3.89 3.75
CA TRP A 27 4.42 -2.84 3.61
C TRP A 27 5.05 -1.45 3.61
N GLN A 28 4.65 -0.62 2.64
CA GLN A 28 5.05 0.78 2.55
C GLN A 28 3.82 1.70 2.66
N LYS A 29 3.89 2.64 3.61
CA LYS A 29 2.87 3.67 3.81
C LYS A 29 3.07 4.84 2.84
N SER A 30 1.97 5.44 2.39
CA SER A 30 2.02 6.66 1.57
C SER A 30 2.57 7.86 2.35
N THR A 31 3.46 8.65 1.75
CA THR A 31 3.99 9.89 2.34
C THR A 31 2.95 11.01 2.44
N TYR A 32 1.79 10.85 1.80
CA TYR A 32 0.66 11.78 1.90
C TYR A 32 -0.26 11.45 3.09
N SER A 33 0.07 10.41 3.87
CA SER A 33 -0.60 10.07 5.13
C SER A 33 0.01 10.84 6.30
N ASN A 34 -0.81 11.50 7.13
CA ASN A 34 -0.36 12.26 8.30
C ASN A 34 -0.90 11.67 9.62
N HIS A 35 -0.52 12.22 10.79
CA HIS A 35 -0.73 11.67 12.15
C HIS A 35 -2.16 11.26 12.55
N GLN A 36 -3.20 11.62 11.80
CA GLN A 36 -4.60 11.21 12.01
C GLN A 36 -5.18 10.38 10.83
N SER A 37 -4.41 10.20 9.76
CA SER A 37 -4.84 9.57 8.50
C SER A 37 -3.68 8.79 7.89
N ALA A 38 -3.63 7.49 8.15
CA ALA A 38 -2.91 6.51 7.34
C ALA A 38 -3.97 5.67 6.62
N CYS A 39 -4.21 5.98 5.34
CA CYS A 39 -5.42 5.50 4.66
C CYS A 39 -5.16 4.36 3.67
N VAL A 40 -3.91 4.07 3.31
CA VAL A 40 -3.53 2.89 2.50
C VAL A 40 -2.06 2.52 2.73
N GLU A 41 -1.77 1.23 2.90
CA GLU A 41 -0.43 0.65 2.75
C GLU A 41 -0.36 -0.19 1.47
N VAL A 42 0.81 -0.21 0.82
CA VAL A 42 1.06 -0.99 -0.39
C VAL A 42 2.18 -1.99 -0.14
N GLY A 43 2.01 -3.23 -0.57
CA GLY A 43 2.99 -4.31 -0.43
C GLY A 43 3.21 -5.08 -1.72
N ASN A 44 4.42 -5.58 -1.95
CA ASN A 44 4.69 -6.49 -3.07
C ASN A 44 4.51 -7.94 -2.61
N PHE A 45 3.63 -8.67 -3.28
CA PHE A 45 3.37 -10.10 -3.06
C PHE A 45 4.05 -10.90 -4.17
N GLY A 46 5.39 -10.87 -4.15
CA GLY A 46 6.20 -11.44 -5.24
C GLY A 46 6.40 -10.48 -6.42
N GLN A 47 6.69 -11.04 -7.60
CA GLN A 47 7.07 -10.26 -8.78
C GLN A 47 5.87 -9.57 -9.42
N GLU A 48 4.74 -10.27 -9.56
CA GLU A 48 3.62 -9.79 -10.37
C GLU A 48 2.46 -9.22 -9.55
N THR A 49 2.36 -9.49 -8.25
CA THR A 49 1.20 -9.09 -7.44
C THR A 49 1.51 -7.91 -6.50
N VAL A 50 0.58 -6.97 -6.43
CA VAL A 50 0.61 -5.83 -5.52
C VAL A 50 -0.62 -5.87 -4.61
N GLY A 51 -0.38 -5.72 -3.30
CA GLY A 51 -1.43 -5.67 -2.28
C GLY A 51 -1.67 -4.25 -1.76
N PHE A 52 -2.92 -3.92 -1.46
CA PHE A 52 -3.36 -2.70 -0.81
C PHE A 52 -4.18 -3.05 0.44
N ARG A 53 -3.92 -2.37 1.56
CA ARG A 53 -4.73 -2.53 2.78
C ARG A 53 -4.96 -1.21 3.50
N ASP A 54 -5.99 -1.17 4.35
CA ASP A 54 -6.19 -0.06 5.27
C ASP A 54 -5.11 -0.09 6.36
N SER A 55 -4.39 1.02 6.53
CA SER A 55 -3.38 1.13 7.59
C SER A 55 -4.00 1.12 8.99
N LYS A 56 -5.29 1.43 9.13
CA LYS A 56 -6.04 1.44 10.39
C LYS A 56 -6.56 0.06 10.78
N ASP A 57 -6.66 -0.85 9.82
CA ASP A 57 -7.08 -2.23 10.02
C ASP A 57 -6.10 -3.21 9.35
N PRO A 58 -4.88 -3.40 9.91
CA PRO A 58 -3.82 -4.21 9.30
C PRO A 58 -4.17 -5.70 9.13
N GLU A 59 -5.11 -6.19 9.96
CA GLU A 59 -5.63 -7.56 9.93
C GLU A 59 -6.91 -7.68 9.07
N GLY A 60 -7.39 -6.56 8.55
CA GLY A 60 -8.52 -6.50 7.63
C GLY A 60 -8.20 -7.04 6.24
N ALA A 61 -9.14 -6.89 5.33
CA ALA A 61 -9.01 -7.42 3.96
C ALA A 61 -7.87 -6.74 3.18
N VAL A 62 -7.12 -7.55 2.44
CA VAL A 62 -6.10 -7.09 1.49
C VAL A 62 -6.66 -7.19 0.07
N LEU A 63 -6.69 -6.06 -0.65
CA LEU A 63 -7.00 -6.05 -2.07
C LEU A 63 -5.72 -6.38 -2.85
N THR A 64 -5.78 -7.30 -3.81
CA THR A 64 -4.63 -7.68 -4.64
C THR A 64 -4.93 -7.47 -6.10
N PHE A 65 -3.91 -7.01 -6.84
CA PHE A 65 -3.98 -6.71 -8.27
C PHE A 65 -2.66 -7.10 -8.93
N ASP A 66 -2.68 -7.29 -10.25
CA ASP A 66 -1.45 -7.45 -11.02
C ASP A 66 -0.70 -6.11 -11.08
N ARG A 67 0.63 -6.19 -11.14
CA ARG A 67 1.53 -5.03 -11.22
C ARG A 67 1.24 -4.20 -12.48
N SER A 68 0.84 -4.85 -13.56
CA SER A 68 0.44 -4.21 -14.81
C SER A 68 -0.82 -3.35 -14.64
N GLU A 69 -1.82 -3.87 -13.91
CA GLU A 69 -3.07 -3.17 -13.60
C GLU A 69 -2.81 -1.96 -12.72
N VAL A 70 -2.00 -2.11 -11.67
CA VAL A 70 -1.61 -0.99 -10.79
C VAL A 70 -0.86 0.08 -11.58
N ARG A 71 0.06 -0.32 -12.48
CA ARG A 71 0.78 0.63 -13.34
C ARG A 71 -0.17 1.39 -14.26
N ALA A 72 -1.13 0.71 -14.87
CA ALA A 72 -2.13 1.33 -15.73
C ALA A 72 -3.01 2.31 -14.94
N PHE A 73 -3.48 1.91 -13.75
CA PHE A 73 -4.26 2.76 -12.86
C PHE A 73 -3.52 4.05 -12.48
N VAL A 74 -2.26 3.94 -12.03
CA VAL A 74 -1.45 5.12 -11.66
C VAL A 74 -1.22 6.05 -12.86
N ALA A 75 -0.98 5.49 -14.05
CA ALA A 75 -0.83 6.27 -15.27
C ALA A 75 -2.12 7.06 -15.61
N ALA A 76 -3.28 6.41 -15.54
CA ALA A 76 -4.58 7.05 -15.78
C ALA A 76 -4.92 8.14 -14.73
N VAL A 77 -4.57 7.92 -13.46
CA VAL A 77 -4.68 8.95 -12.41
C VAL A 77 -3.81 10.16 -12.74
N ALA A 78 -2.54 9.93 -13.13
CA ALA A 78 -1.63 11.01 -13.50
C ALA A 78 -2.09 11.77 -14.76
N ALA A 79 -2.77 11.09 -15.69
CA ALA A 79 -3.37 11.69 -16.87
C ALA A 79 -4.67 12.46 -16.58
N GLY A 80 -5.20 12.42 -15.35
CA GLY A 80 -6.43 13.11 -14.97
C GLY A 80 -7.70 12.42 -15.47
N GLU A 81 -7.65 11.12 -15.79
CA GLU A 81 -8.81 10.38 -16.29
C GLU A 81 -9.90 10.18 -15.22
N PHE A 82 -9.54 10.31 -13.94
CA PHE A 82 -10.43 10.15 -12.78
C PHE A 82 -10.80 11.50 -12.11
N THR A 83 -11.01 12.56 -12.88
CA THR A 83 -11.29 13.92 -12.36
C THR A 83 -12.69 14.15 -11.81
N GLY A 84 -13.52 13.11 -11.71
CA GLY A 84 -14.82 13.19 -11.04
C GLY A 84 -15.80 14.11 -11.76
N ARG A 85 -16.49 13.58 -12.76
CA ARG A 85 -17.82 14.06 -13.15
C ARG A 85 -18.76 12.86 -13.23
N ARG A 86 -19.45 12.58 -12.13
CA ARG A 86 -20.77 11.93 -12.10
C ARG A 86 -21.51 12.40 -10.85
#